data_AF-A0A7K6BGM0-F1
#
_entry.id   AF-A0A7K6BGM0-F1
#
_cell.length_a   1.000
_cell.length_b   1.000
_cell.length_c   1.000
_cell.angle_alpha   90.00
_cell.angle_beta   90.00
_cell.angle_gamma   90.00
#
_symmetry.space_group_name_H-M   'P 1'
#
loop_
_entity.id
_entity.type
_entity.pdbx_description
1 polymer ?
#
loop_
_entity_poly.entity_id
_entity_poly.type
_entity_poly.pdbx_seq_one_letter_code
_entity_poly.pdbx_strand_id
1 'polypeptide(L)'
;DPELVSMIVNHLKSQGLFDQFRRDCLADVDTKPAYQNLRQRVDNFVSNHLATHTWSPHLNKNQLRNNIRQQVLKSGMLESGIDRIISQVVDPKINHTFRPQVEKAVHEFLATLNHKEEAGPSTAPSEEKTD
;
A
#
# COMPACT_ATOMS: atom_id res chain seq x y z
N ASP A 1 -6.61 18.41 14.23
CA ASP A 1 -5.29 19.04 14.16
C ASP A 1 -4.46 18.37 13.06
N PRO A 2 -4.20 19.05 11.94
CA PRO A 2 -3.41 18.51 10.82
C PRO A 2 -1.96 18.16 11.18
N GLU A 3 -1.37 18.88 12.14
CA GLU A 3 0.02 18.65 12.55
C GLU A 3 0.13 17.35 13.34
N LEU A 4 -0.77 17.14 14.29
CA LEU A 4 -0.88 15.88 15.05
C LEU A 4 -1.11 14.67 14.12
N VAL A 5 -1.97 14.80 13.10
CA VAL A 5 -2.18 13.72 12.11
C VAL A 5 -0.89 13.41 11.36
N SER A 6 -0.13 14.42 10.96
CA SER A 6 1.17 14.24 10.31
C SER A 6 2.16 13.50 11.21
N MET A 7 2.24 13.90 12.49
CA MET A 7 3.12 13.24 13.48
C MET A 7 2.74 11.77 13.68
N ILE A 8 1.44 11.47 13.84
CA ILE A 8 0.92 10.11 13.96
C ILE A 8 1.26 9.29 12.72
N VAL A 9 1.00 9.80 11.51
CA VAL A 9 1.30 9.08 10.27
C VAL A 9 2.80 8.80 10.13
N ASN A 10 3.65 9.76 10.51
CA ASN A 10 5.10 9.56 10.51
C ASN A 10 5.54 8.51 11.53
N HIS A 11 4.90 8.46 12.71
CA HIS A 11 5.12 7.41 13.69
C HIS A 11 4.72 6.03 13.15
N LEU A 12 3.53 5.90 12.54
CA LEU A 12 3.09 4.64 11.91
C LEU A 12 4.07 4.17 10.81
N LYS A 13 4.60 5.11 10.03
CA LYS A 13 5.63 4.82 9.02
C LYS A 13 6.94 4.35 9.66
N SER A 14 7.43 5.01 10.71
CA SER A 14 8.70 4.64 11.35
C SER A 14 8.64 3.28 12.06
N GLN A 15 7.44 2.86 12.50
CA GLN A 15 7.19 1.50 13.01
C GLN A 15 7.10 0.43 11.90
N GLY A 16 7.21 0.81 10.62
CA GLY A 16 7.13 -0.11 9.49
C GLY A 16 5.72 -0.68 9.25
N LEU A 17 4.68 -0.06 9.82
CA LEU A 17 3.32 -0.59 9.80
C LEU A 17 2.73 -0.62 8.37
N PHE A 18 2.97 0.44 7.59
CA PHE A 18 2.55 0.50 6.19
C PHE A 18 3.25 -0.57 5.33
N ASP A 19 4.52 -0.87 5.61
CA ASP A 19 5.25 -1.92 4.90
C ASP A 19 4.71 -3.31 5.25
N GLN A 20 4.34 -3.52 6.52
CA GLN A 20 3.68 -4.75 6.93
C GLN A 20 2.33 -4.92 6.23
N PHE A 21 1.48 -3.88 6.20
CA PHE A 21 0.21 -3.92 5.49
C PHE A 21 0.39 -4.20 4.00
N ARG A 22 1.38 -3.58 3.37
CA ARG A 22 1.71 -3.83 1.97
C ARG A 22 2.12 -5.28 1.75
N ARG A 23 3.00 -5.83 2.59
CA ARG A 23 3.39 -7.25 2.53
C ARG A 23 2.19 -8.17 2.69
N ASP A 24 1.35 -7.91 3.68
CA ASP A 24 0.16 -8.72 3.95
C ASP A 24 -0.81 -8.68 2.77
N CYS A 25 -1.04 -7.52 2.16
CA CYS A 25 -1.88 -7.43 0.95
C CYS A 25 -1.29 -8.18 -0.25
N LEU A 26 0.03 -8.21 -0.39
CA LEU A 26 0.68 -8.91 -1.49
C LEU A 26 0.83 -10.40 -1.23
N ALA A 27 0.79 -10.83 0.04
CA ALA A 27 0.85 -12.24 0.41
C ALA A 27 -0.31 -13.01 -0.23
N ASP A 28 0.04 -14.03 -1.01
CA ASP A 28 -0.86 -14.92 -1.71
C ASP A 28 -1.85 -14.21 -2.67
N VAL A 29 -1.59 -12.96 -3.06
CA VAL A 29 -2.45 -12.19 -3.96
C VAL A 29 -2.64 -12.91 -5.28
N ASP A 30 -1.60 -13.61 -5.73
CA ASP A 30 -1.59 -14.39 -6.96
C ASP A 30 -2.55 -15.58 -6.88
N THR A 31 -2.76 -16.17 -5.71
CA THR A 31 -3.73 -17.28 -5.54
C THR A 31 -5.19 -16.80 -5.50
N LYS A 32 -5.44 -15.49 -5.35
CA LYS A 32 -6.80 -14.96 -5.19
C LYS A 32 -7.58 -15.01 -6.50
N PRO A 33 -8.89 -15.34 -6.46
CA PRO A 33 -9.72 -15.41 -7.65
C PRO A 33 -9.70 -14.12 -8.48
N ALA A 34 -9.77 -12.94 -7.86
CA ALA A 34 -9.73 -11.67 -8.59
C ALA A 34 -8.45 -11.51 -9.44
N TYR A 35 -7.28 -11.82 -8.87
CA TYR A 35 -6.01 -11.74 -9.59
C TYR A 35 -5.94 -12.77 -10.73
N GLN A 36 -6.29 -14.02 -10.46
CA GLN A 36 -6.27 -15.08 -11.49
C GLN A 36 -7.20 -14.75 -12.66
N ASN A 37 -8.39 -14.23 -12.39
CA ASN A 37 -9.32 -13.77 -13.43
C ASN A 37 -8.74 -12.61 -14.25
N LEU A 38 -8.09 -11.64 -13.62
CA LEU A 38 -7.44 -10.53 -14.33
C LEU A 38 -6.30 -11.05 -15.22
N ARG A 39 -5.44 -11.90 -14.66
CA ARG A 39 -4.33 -12.52 -15.39
C ARG A 39 -4.83 -13.27 -16.62
N GLN A 40 -5.83 -14.15 -16.44
CA GLN A 40 -6.43 -14.90 -17.54
C GLN A 40 -7.04 -13.98 -18.62
N ARG A 41 -7.71 -12.89 -18.22
CA ARG A 41 -8.27 -11.91 -19.16
C ARG A 41 -7.19 -11.22 -19.98
N VAL A 42 -6.10 -10.80 -19.34
CA VAL A 42 -4.95 -10.18 -20.02
C VAL A 42 -4.28 -11.18 -20.96
N ASP A 43 -4.03 -12.41 -20.50
CA ASP A 43 -3.43 -13.48 -21.31
C ASP A 43 -4.26 -13.77 -22.57
N ASN A 44 -5.59 -13.94 -22.39
CA ASN A 44 -6.53 -14.14 -23.50
C ASN A 44 -6.53 -12.94 -24.47
N PHE A 45 -6.51 -11.71 -23.94
CA PHE A 45 -6.46 -10.50 -24.76
C PHE A 45 -5.20 -10.48 -25.64
N VAL A 46 -4.03 -10.73 -25.04
CA VAL A 46 -2.75 -10.75 -25.75
C VAL A 46 -2.74 -11.86 -26.80
N SER A 47 -3.18 -13.08 -26.43
CA SER A 47 -3.26 -14.21 -27.35
C SER A 47 -4.15 -13.91 -28.56
N ASN A 48 -5.34 -13.36 -28.33
CA ASN A 48 -6.27 -12.98 -29.40
C ASN A 48 -5.70 -11.88 -30.30
N HIS A 49 -5.02 -10.89 -29.72
CA HIS A 49 -4.41 -9.81 -30.49
C HIS A 49 -3.21 -10.32 -31.32
N LEU A 50 -2.42 -11.24 -30.79
CA LEU A 50 -1.32 -11.84 -31.55
C LEU A 50 -1.84 -12.76 -32.67
N ALA A 51 -2.97 -13.44 -32.48
CA ALA A 51 -3.58 -14.28 -33.50
C ALA A 51 -4.03 -13.50 -34.76
N THR A 52 -4.28 -12.19 -34.64
CA THR A 52 -4.61 -11.32 -35.79
C THR A 52 -3.36 -10.81 -36.53
N HIS A 53 -2.16 -11.10 -36.02
CA HIS A 53 -0.90 -10.66 -36.60
C HIS A 53 -0.08 -11.84 -37.14
N THR A 54 0.28 -11.77 -38.42
CA THR A 54 1.19 -12.76 -39.01
C THR A 54 2.64 -12.39 -38.69
N TRP A 55 3.40 -13.37 -38.21
CA TRP A 55 4.84 -13.19 -37.99
C TRP A 55 5.57 -12.90 -39.32
N SER A 56 6.52 -11.97 -39.29
CA SER A 56 7.45 -11.74 -40.39
C SER A 56 8.83 -11.33 -39.84
N PRO A 57 9.92 -11.56 -40.59
CA PRO A 57 11.26 -11.17 -40.15
C PRO A 57 11.43 -9.65 -40.01
N HIS A 58 10.60 -8.86 -40.66
CA HIS A 58 10.61 -7.39 -40.60
C HIS A 58 9.59 -6.81 -39.61
N LEU A 59 8.85 -7.67 -38.88
CA LEU A 59 7.85 -7.23 -37.93
C LEU A 59 8.48 -6.41 -36.80
N ASN A 60 8.04 -5.16 -36.65
CA ASN A 60 8.48 -4.32 -35.56
C ASN A 60 7.84 -4.77 -34.23
N LYS A 61 8.52 -5.68 -33.54
CA LYS A 61 8.08 -6.24 -32.26
C LYS A 61 7.87 -5.18 -31.18
N ASN A 62 8.60 -4.07 -31.22
CA ASN A 62 8.46 -2.98 -30.25
C ASN A 62 7.15 -2.22 -30.46
N GLN A 63 6.80 -1.90 -31.71
CA GLN A 63 5.53 -1.27 -32.05
C GLN A 63 4.34 -2.17 -31.70
N LEU A 64 4.42 -3.46 -32.02
CA LEU A 64 3.39 -4.43 -31.66
C LEU A 64 3.18 -4.50 -30.13
N ARG A 65 4.27 -4.63 -29.36
CA ARG A 65 4.21 -4.64 -27.89
C ARG A 65 3.61 -3.35 -27.33
N ASN A 66 3.95 -2.21 -27.94
CA ASN A 66 3.41 -0.92 -27.53
C ASN A 66 1.92 -0.82 -27.84
N ASN A 67 1.49 -1.29 -29.01
CA ASN A 67 0.09 -1.32 -29.39
C ASN A 67 -0.72 -2.18 -28.41
N ILE A 68 -0.27 -3.40 -28.12
CA ILE A 68 -0.89 -4.30 -27.14
C ILE A 68 -1.01 -3.61 -25.77
N ARG A 69 0.08 -3.04 -25.25
CA ARG A 69 0.06 -2.31 -23.96
C ARG A 69 -0.97 -1.19 -23.95
N GLN A 70 -1.03 -0.39 -25.01
CA GLN A 70 -1.99 0.71 -25.13
C GLN A 70 -3.43 0.22 -25.24
N GLN A 71 -3.70 -0.85 -25.96
CA GLN A 71 -5.06 -1.40 -26.06
C GLN A 71 -5.53 -2.03 -24.75
N VAL A 72 -4.65 -2.74 -24.03
CA VAL A 72 -4.96 -3.27 -22.68
C VAL A 72 -5.33 -2.12 -21.75
N LEU A 73 -4.55 -1.03 -21.73
CA LEU A 73 -4.86 0.16 -20.92
C LEU A 73 -6.21 0.78 -21.30
N LYS A 74 -6.45 1.00 -22.60
CA LYS A 74 -7.70 1.60 -23.10
C LYS A 74 -8.94 0.73 -22.87
N SER A 75 -8.77 -0.59 -22.73
CA SER A 75 -9.90 -1.50 -22.48
C SER A 75 -10.53 -1.35 -21.09
N GLY A 76 -9.85 -0.67 -20.16
CA GLY A 76 -10.28 -0.56 -18.76
C GLY A 76 -10.18 -1.85 -17.95
N MET A 77 -9.70 -2.96 -18.54
CA MET A 77 -9.67 -4.24 -17.83
C MET A 77 -8.72 -4.25 -16.63
N LEU A 78 -7.63 -3.49 -16.70
CA LEU A 78 -6.66 -3.40 -15.61
C LEU A 78 -7.26 -2.63 -14.43
N GLU A 79 -7.89 -1.49 -14.68
CA GLU A 79 -8.54 -0.67 -13.65
C GLU A 79 -9.63 -1.48 -12.94
N SER A 80 -10.59 -2.05 -13.70
CA SER A 80 -11.64 -2.90 -13.12
C SER A 80 -11.10 -4.15 -12.43
N GLY A 81 -10.00 -4.72 -12.94
CA GLY A 81 -9.32 -5.85 -12.33
C GLY A 81 -8.67 -5.49 -11.00
N ILE A 82 -8.02 -4.33 -10.92
CA ILE A 82 -7.40 -3.81 -9.70
C ILE A 82 -8.46 -3.54 -8.65
N ASP A 83 -9.58 -2.91 -8.99
CA ASP A 83 -10.68 -2.66 -8.04
C ASP A 83 -11.19 -3.96 -7.42
N ARG A 84 -11.36 -5.01 -8.24
CA ARG A 84 -11.76 -6.34 -7.75
C ARG A 84 -10.72 -6.97 -6.83
N ILE A 85 -9.43 -6.77 -7.12
CA ILE A 85 -8.34 -7.24 -6.25
C ILE A 85 -8.40 -6.50 -4.92
N ILE A 86 -8.56 -5.18 -4.93
CA ILE A 86 -8.70 -4.36 -3.71
C ILE A 86 -9.87 -4.90 -2.87
N SER A 87 -11.04 -5.10 -3.48
CA SER A 87 -12.21 -5.60 -2.74
C SER A 87 -12.05 -7.00 -2.15
N GLN A 88 -11.26 -7.88 -2.75
CA GLN A 88 -11.04 -9.23 -2.22
C GLN A 88 -9.87 -9.33 -1.24
N VAL A 89 -8.90 -8.42 -1.33
CA VAL A 89 -7.60 -8.57 -0.66
C VAL A 89 -7.39 -7.51 0.41
N VAL A 90 -7.77 -6.28 0.12
CA VAL A 90 -7.55 -5.12 0.97
C VAL A 90 -8.75 -4.91 1.89
N ASP A 91 -9.96 -4.83 1.33
CA ASP A 91 -11.17 -4.48 2.09
C ASP A 91 -11.43 -5.38 3.31
N PRO A 92 -11.28 -6.73 3.23
CA PRO A 92 -11.49 -7.60 4.39
C PRO A 92 -10.51 -7.33 5.53
N LYS A 93 -9.32 -6.82 5.21
CA LYS A 93 -8.23 -6.53 6.16
C LYS A 93 -8.38 -5.16 6.83
N ILE A 94 -9.14 -4.23 6.24
CA ILE A 94 -9.30 -2.87 6.79
C ILE A 94 -9.76 -2.92 8.24
N ASN A 95 -10.89 -3.57 8.52
CA ASN A 95 -11.47 -3.58 9.86
C ASN A 95 -10.85 -4.63 10.79
N HIS A 96 -10.38 -5.76 10.25
CA HIS A 96 -9.91 -6.89 11.07
C HIS A 96 -8.40 -6.88 11.33
N THR A 97 -7.62 -6.17 10.51
CA THR A 97 -6.15 -6.17 10.59
C THR A 97 -5.58 -4.78 10.71
N PHE A 98 -5.91 -3.88 9.78
CA PHE A 98 -5.29 -2.55 9.71
C PHE A 98 -5.78 -1.65 10.83
N ARG A 99 -7.10 -1.54 10.98
CA ARG A 99 -7.70 -0.67 11.98
C ARG A 99 -7.24 -0.99 13.41
N PRO A 100 -7.25 -2.25 13.90
CA PRO A 100 -6.76 -2.56 15.24
C PRO A 100 -5.28 -2.22 15.43
N GLN A 101 -4.43 -2.48 14.43
CA GLN A 101 -3.00 -2.17 14.52
C GLN A 101 -2.72 -0.66 14.49
N VAL A 102 -3.44 0.08 13.64
CA VAL A 102 -3.36 1.55 13.60
C VAL A 102 -3.85 2.14 14.93
N GLU A 103 -5.01 1.70 15.41
CA GLU A 103 -5.55 2.17 16.70
C GLU A 103 -4.56 1.90 17.82
N LYS A 104 -3.98 0.70 17.91
CA LYS A 104 -2.96 0.38 18.92
C LYS A 104 -1.76 1.35 18.86
N ALA A 105 -1.19 1.56 17.69
CA ALA A 105 -0.02 2.43 17.53
C ALA A 105 -0.34 3.91 17.80
N VAL A 106 -1.58 4.35 17.49
CA VAL A 106 -2.05 5.70 17.85
C VAL A 106 -2.14 5.86 19.37
N HIS A 107 -2.73 4.89 20.07
CA HIS A 107 -2.82 4.94 21.53
C HIS A 107 -1.43 4.95 22.19
N GLU A 108 -0.50 4.13 21.70
CA GLU A 108 0.89 4.11 22.17
C GLU A 108 1.57 5.47 21.95
N PHE A 109 1.40 6.07 20.77
CA PHE A 109 1.95 7.39 20.48
C PHE A 109 1.39 8.49 21.39
N LEU A 110 0.07 8.55 21.58
CA LEU A 110 -0.54 9.56 22.45
C LEU A 110 -0.15 9.39 23.92
N ALA A 111 -0.04 8.15 24.40
CA ALA A 111 0.47 7.88 25.74
C ALA A 111 1.91 8.41 25.91
N THR A 112 2.77 8.22 24.90
CA THR A 112 4.15 8.75 24.96
C THR A 112 4.20 10.27 24.95
N LEU A 113 3.27 10.95 24.27
CA LEU A 113 3.18 12.42 24.30
C LEU A 113 2.74 12.92 25.69
N ASN A 114 1.69 12.34 26.26
CA ASN A 114 1.20 12.72 27.60
C ASN A 114 2.26 12.50 28.69
N HIS A 115 3.03 11.41 28.63
CA HIS A 115 4.13 11.17 29.58
C HIS A 115 5.32 12.10 29.39
N LYS A 116 5.50 12.68 28.19
CA LYS A 116 6.57 13.64 27.92
C LYS A 116 6.23 15.04 28.41
N GLU A 117 4.95 15.41 28.44
CA GLU A 117 4.49 16.67 29.04
C GLU A 117 4.59 16.65 30.58
N GLU A 118 4.35 15.52 31.24
CA GLU A 118 4.50 15.37 32.70
C GLU A 118 5.98 15.29 33.17
N ALA A 119 6.94 15.12 32.25
CA ALA A 119 8.38 14.98 32.54
C ALA A 119 9.22 16.25 32.24
N GLY A 120 8.60 17.44 32.21
CA GLY A 120 9.28 18.75 32.21
C GLY A 120 9.85 19.13 33.59
N PRO A 121 10.89 19.99 33.66
CA PRO A 121 12.03 19.84 34.57
C PRO A 121 11.69 20.11 36.04
N SER A 122 11.67 19.06 36.86
CA SER A 122 11.70 19.20 38.32
C SER A 122 13.14 19.28 38.81
N THR A 123 13.42 20.42 39.46
CA THR A 123 14.54 20.74 40.36
C THR A 123 15.95 20.95 39.75
N ALA A 124 16.26 22.22 39.48
CA ALA A 124 17.61 22.74 39.71
C ALA A 124 17.89 22.72 41.23
N PRO A 125 19.02 22.18 41.72
CA PRO A 125 19.43 22.39 43.09
C PRO A 125 19.91 23.83 43.22
N SER A 126 19.21 24.63 44.01
CA SER A 126 19.71 25.91 44.50
C SER A 126 20.93 25.63 45.39
N GLU A 127 22.13 25.91 44.89
CA GLU A 127 23.33 25.96 45.75
C GLU A 127 23.23 27.19 46.65
N GLU A 128 22.87 26.92 47.91
CA GLU A 128 22.88 27.85 49.02
C GLU A 128 24.33 28.17 49.39
N LYS A 129 24.65 29.46 49.29
CA LYS A 129 25.92 30.05 49.74
C LYS A 129 25.95 30.08 51.27
N THR A 130 26.92 29.41 51.87
CA THR A 130 27.34 29.67 53.26
C THR A 130 28.87 29.65 53.37
N ASP A 131 29.35 30.72 54.00
CA ASP A 131 30.72 31.18 54.31
C ASP A 131 31.60 31.70 53.15
#